data_AF-A0AA39TQ64-F1
#
_entry.id   AF-A0AA39TQ64-F1
#
_cell.length_a   1.000
_cell.length_b   1.000
_cell.length_c   1.000
_cell.angle_alpha   90.00
_cell.angle_beta   90.00
_cell.angle_gamma   90.00
#
_symmetry.space_group_name_H-M   'P 1'
#
loop_
_entity.id
_entity.type
_entity.pdbx_description
1 polymer ?
#
loop_
_entity_poly.entity_id
_entity_poly.type
_entity_poly.pdbx_seq_one_letter_code
_entity_poly.pdbx_strand_id
1 'polypeptide(L)'
;TLDTHDTNVAILSICGGIAGSIQKCGGSPSSTTGESGTARFDLSTTDAGATINISKGRWERCVKAARLTCPTGTFESTCIGGATSGDVKFTLSEA
;
A
#
# COMPACT_ATOMS: atom_id res chain seq x y z
N THR A 1 6.19 15.74 -9.35
CA THR A 1 6.13 14.58 -10.28
C THR A 1 6.69 13.37 -9.59
N LEU A 2 5.96 12.25 -9.63
CA LEU A 2 6.39 10.99 -9.01
C LEU A 2 7.52 10.33 -9.81
N ASP A 3 8.63 10.03 -9.13
CA ASP A 3 9.71 9.21 -9.68
C ASP A 3 9.36 7.70 -9.57
N THR A 4 9.76 6.93 -10.57
CA THR A 4 9.41 5.50 -10.66
C THR A 4 10.21 4.66 -9.66
N HIS A 5 11.48 4.99 -9.42
CA HIS A 5 12.30 4.30 -8.42
C HIS A 5 11.74 4.56 -7.03
N ASP A 6 11.53 5.84 -6.69
CA ASP A 6 10.91 6.28 -5.43
C ASP A 6 9.59 5.56 -5.18
N THR A 7 8.71 5.51 -6.19
CA THR A 7 7.42 4.85 -6.00
C THR A 7 7.56 3.34 -5.76
N ASN A 8 8.51 2.67 -6.43
CA ASN A 8 8.75 1.24 -6.21
C ASN A 8 9.33 0.97 -4.81
N VAL A 9 10.16 1.87 -4.29
CA VAL A 9 10.66 1.78 -2.91
C VAL A 9 9.51 2.04 -1.92
N ALA A 10 8.69 3.08 -2.14
CA ALA A 10 7.54 3.39 -1.30
C ALA A 10 6.53 2.24 -1.20
N ILE A 11 6.29 1.50 -2.30
CA ILE A 11 5.49 0.25 -2.31
C ILE A 11 6.01 -0.75 -1.27
N LEU A 12 7.33 -0.86 -1.10
CA LEU A 12 7.96 -1.82 -0.19
C LEU A 12 8.14 -1.30 1.24
N SER A 13 8.00 0.01 1.46
CA SER A 13 8.24 0.66 2.76
C SER A 13 7.06 0.59 3.75
N ILE A 14 5.88 0.13 3.33
CA ILE A 14 4.72 -0.01 4.22
C ILE A 14 5.00 -0.97 5.39
N CYS A 15 4.31 -0.81 6.50
CA CYS A 15 4.48 -1.62 7.72
C CYS A 15 5.92 -1.68 8.25
N GLY A 16 6.72 -0.62 8.03
CA GLY A 16 8.14 -0.59 8.41
C GLY A 16 9.06 -1.40 7.47
N GLY A 17 8.54 -1.84 6.33
CA GLY A 17 9.28 -2.60 5.31
C GLY A 17 8.73 -4.01 5.13
N ILE A 18 8.19 -4.30 3.94
CA ILE A 18 7.72 -5.64 3.51
C ILE A 18 8.64 -6.27 2.44
N ALA A 19 9.91 -5.89 2.45
CA ALA A 19 10.95 -6.49 1.62
C ALA A 19 11.72 -7.58 2.40
N GLY A 20 12.40 -8.49 1.69
CA GLY A 20 13.33 -9.45 2.30
C GLY A 20 12.63 -10.50 3.18
N SER A 21 13.00 -10.60 4.45
CA SER A 21 12.43 -11.59 5.39
C SER A 21 10.98 -11.30 5.79
N ILE A 22 10.56 -10.03 5.73
CA ILE A 22 9.19 -9.61 6.00
C ILE A 22 8.43 -9.65 4.67
N GLN A 23 7.48 -10.57 4.55
CA GLN A 23 6.67 -10.76 3.32
C GLN A 23 5.21 -10.38 3.53
N LYS A 24 4.89 -9.69 4.62
CA LYS A 24 3.52 -9.32 4.99
C LYS A 24 3.49 -8.04 5.83
N CYS A 25 2.57 -7.15 5.46
CA CYS A 25 2.09 -6.06 6.29
C CYS A 25 0.95 -6.59 7.17
N GLY A 26 1.20 -6.71 8.47
CA GLY A 26 0.27 -7.25 9.46
C GLY A 26 0.82 -7.09 10.87
N GLY A 27 0.18 -7.70 11.86
CA GLY A 27 0.58 -7.51 13.28
C GLY A 27 -0.17 -6.37 13.97
N SER A 28 -1.42 -6.15 13.59
CA SER A 28 -2.39 -5.22 14.19
C SER A 28 -2.41 -3.72 13.79
N PRO A 29 -1.63 -3.19 12.82
CA PRO A 29 -1.89 -1.81 12.40
C PRO A 29 -3.22 -1.73 11.63
N SER A 30 -4.06 -0.76 11.96
CA SER A 30 -5.23 -0.38 11.15
C SER A 30 -4.85 0.55 9.99
N SER A 31 -3.68 1.18 10.07
CA SER A 31 -3.13 2.05 9.04
C SER A 31 -1.62 1.92 8.95
N THR A 32 -1.05 2.24 7.79
CA THR A 32 0.40 2.32 7.63
C THR A 32 0.76 3.28 6.51
N THR A 33 1.99 3.79 6.54
CA THR A 33 2.54 4.65 5.50
C THR A 33 3.83 4.02 4.97
N GLY A 34 4.02 4.08 3.66
CA GLY A 34 5.28 3.76 2.99
C GLY A 34 5.69 4.94 2.14
N GLU A 35 6.85 5.51 2.40
CA GLU A 35 7.32 6.74 1.75
C GLU A 35 8.75 6.56 1.25
N SER A 36 9.06 7.16 0.11
CA SER A 36 10.42 7.26 -0.43
C SER A 36 10.49 8.41 -1.43
N GLY A 37 11.42 9.34 -1.21
CA GLY A 37 11.67 10.46 -2.10
C GLY A 37 10.39 11.24 -2.42
N THR A 38 9.96 11.16 -3.69
CA THR A 38 8.78 11.86 -4.22
C THR A 38 7.45 11.14 -4.00
N ALA A 39 7.44 9.89 -3.52
CA ALA A 39 6.25 9.05 -3.50
C ALA A 39 5.85 8.60 -2.09
N ARG A 40 4.55 8.67 -1.81
CA ARG A 40 3.95 8.26 -0.54
C ARG A 40 2.72 7.39 -0.75
N PHE A 41 2.68 6.26 -0.04
CA PHE A 41 1.51 5.41 0.11
C PHE A 41 0.95 5.52 1.52
N ASP A 42 -0.33 5.88 1.64
CA ASP A 42 -1.08 5.77 2.90
C ASP A 42 -2.14 4.68 2.74
N LEU A 43 -2.22 3.77 3.72
CA LEU A 43 -3.14 2.65 3.76
C LEU A 43 -3.99 2.72 5.03
N SER A 44 -5.26 2.39 4.92
CA SER A 44 -6.17 2.24 6.07
C SER A 44 -7.20 1.14 5.83
N THR A 45 -7.58 0.42 6.90
CA THR A 45 -8.69 -0.53 6.85
C THR A 45 -10.01 0.20 6.65
N THR A 46 -10.91 -0.41 5.87
CA THR A 46 -12.25 0.15 5.64
C THR A 46 -13.18 -0.08 6.82
N ASP A 47 -13.02 -1.22 7.49
CA ASP A 47 -13.90 -1.66 8.56
C ASP A 47 -13.35 -1.23 9.92
N ALA A 48 -14.22 -0.67 10.76
CA ALA A 48 -13.87 -0.30 12.13
C ALA A 48 -13.44 -1.54 12.94
N GLY A 49 -12.30 -1.44 13.62
CA GLY A 49 -11.73 -2.53 14.41
C GLY A 49 -10.97 -3.59 13.60
N ALA A 50 -10.97 -3.52 12.27
CA ALA A 50 -10.14 -4.38 11.44
C ALA A 50 -8.67 -3.92 11.44
N THR A 51 -7.79 -4.86 11.10
CA THR A 51 -6.34 -4.65 11.01
C THR A 51 -5.83 -5.10 9.65
N ILE A 52 -4.76 -4.49 9.18
CA ILE A 52 -4.14 -4.80 7.89
C ILE A 52 -3.59 -6.24 7.91
N ASN A 53 -3.85 -6.99 6.84
CA ASN A 53 -3.44 -8.37 6.65
C ASN A 53 -3.08 -8.62 5.18
N ILE A 54 -2.02 -7.97 4.69
CA ILE A 54 -1.64 -7.99 3.27
C ILE A 54 -0.25 -8.63 3.10
N SER A 55 -0.18 -9.74 2.37
CA SER A 55 1.11 -10.27 1.88
C SER A 55 1.72 -9.35 0.81
N LYS A 56 3.05 -9.27 0.71
CA LYS A 56 3.76 -8.49 -0.33
C LYS A 56 3.19 -8.70 -1.73
N GLY A 57 3.07 -9.96 -2.16
CA GLY A 57 2.57 -10.27 -3.51
C GLY A 57 1.11 -9.87 -3.75
N ARG A 58 0.26 -9.80 -2.71
CA ARG A 58 -1.10 -9.23 -2.83
C ARG A 58 -1.04 -7.72 -3.01
N TRP A 59 -0.25 -7.05 -2.17
CA TRP A 59 -0.08 -5.60 -2.23
C TRP A 59 0.40 -5.12 -3.60
N GLU A 60 1.47 -5.73 -4.11
CA GLU A 60 2.02 -5.38 -5.42
C GLU A 60 1.00 -5.58 -6.56
N ARG A 61 0.15 -6.61 -6.46
CA ARG A 61 -0.95 -6.83 -7.42
C ARG A 61 -2.05 -5.77 -7.30
N CYS A 62 -2.42 -5.34 -6.09
CA CYS A 62 -3.38 -4.26 -5.89
C CYS A 62 -2.87 -2.95 -6.50
N VAL A 63 -1.60 -2.58 -6.25
CA VAL A 63 -0.99 -1.38 -6.83
C VAL A 63 -0.89 -1.50 -8.36
N LYS A 64 -0.47 -2.65 -8.89
CA LYS A 64 -0.43 -2.89 -10.35
C LYS A 64 -1.80 -2.73 -10.98
N ALA A 65 -2.86 -3.27 -10.37
CA ALA A 65 -4.23 -3.13 -10.86
C ALA A 65 -4.69 -1.66 -10.90
N ALA A 66 -4.38 -0.88 -9.84
CA ALA A 66 -4.66 0.55 -9.83
C ALA A 66 -3.92 1.28 -10.97
N ARG A 67 -2.63 0.97 -11.17
CA ARG A 67 -1.80 1.56 -12.25
C ARG A 67 -2.25 1.19 -13.66
N LEU A 68 -2.89 0.05 -13.87
CA LEU A 68 -3.47 -0.28 -15.17
C LEU A 68 -4.62 0.68 -15.54
N THR A 69 -5.29 1.26 -14.55
CA THR A 69 -6.38 2.23 -14.75
C THR A 69 -5.86 3.67 -14.72
N CYS A 70 -4.97 3.98 -13.77
CA CYS A 70 -4.32 5.28 -13.58
C CYS A 70 -2.80 5.13 -13.74
N PRO A 71 -2.27 5.13 -14.98
CA PRO A 71 -0.87 4.79 -15.24
C PRO A 71 0.15 5.84 -14.78
N THR A 72 -0.29 7.06 -14.54
CA THR A 72 0.56 8.20 -14.17
C THR A 72 -0.07 9.01 -13.05
N GLY A 73 0.77 9.66 -12.25
CA GLY A 73 0.33 10.58 -11.20
C GLY A 73 -0.19 9.89 -9.95
N THR A 74 -0.99 10.62 -9.19
CA THR A 74 -1.58 10.19 -7.93
C THR A 74 -2.87 9.42 -8.17
N PHE A 75 -3.24 8.55 -7.24
CA PHE A 75 -4.51 7.83 -7.31
C PHE A 75 -4.96 7.37 -5.93
N GLU A 76 -6.25 7.06 -5.84
CA GLU A 76 -6.85 6.33 -4.72
C GLU A 76 -7.39 5.00 -5.24
N SER A 77 -7.25 3.93 -4.47
CA SER A 77 -7.79 2.62 -4.81
C SER A 77 -8.04 1.79 -3.55
N THR A 78 -8.62 0.61 -3.73
CA THR A 78 -8.95 -0.34 -2.66
C THR A 78 -8.34 -1.70 -2.96
N CYS A 79 -7.59 -2.23 -1.99
CA CYS A 79 -7.03 -3.58 -2.04
C CYS A 79 -8.00 -4.56 -1.37
N ILE A 80 -8.72 -5.32 -2.20
CA ILE A 80 -9.79 -6.21 -1.76
C ILE A 80 -9.24 -7.36 -0.89
N GLY A 81 -9.89 -7.59 0.25
CA GLY A 81 -9.50 -8.62 1.23
C GLY A 81 -8.12 -8.36 1.83
N GLY A 82 -7.74 -7.08 1.95
CA GLY A 82 -6.47 -6.65 2.51
C GLY A 82 -6.46 -6.54 4.04
N ALA A 83 -7.61 -6.70 4.69
CA ALA A 83 -7.75 -6.58 6.13
C ALA A 83 -8.21 -7.90 6.78
N THR A 84 -8.24 -7.94 8.12
CA THR A 84 -8.83 -9.05 8.88
C THR A 84 -10.34 -9.13 8.70
N SER A 85 -11.01 -8.00 8.46
CA SER A 85 -12.37 -7.87 7.93
C SER A 85 -12.39 -6.74 6.91
N GLY A 86 -13.11 -6.91 5.80
CA GLY A 86 -13.22 -5.92 4.74
C GLY A 86 -11.92 -5.72 3.96
N ASP A 87 -11.68 -4.48 3.55
CA ASP A 87 -10.65 -4.13 2.60
C ASP A 87 -9.64 -3.14 3.18
N VAL A 88 -8.63 -2.80 2.38
CA VAL A 88 -7.70 -1.72 2.68
C VAL A 88 -7.77 -0.66 1.59
N LYS A 89 -8.22 0.54 1.94
CA LYS A 89 -8.13 1.72 1.10
C LYS A 89 -6.68 2.18 1.07
N PHE A 90 -6.21 2.64 -0.09
CA PHE A 90 -4.87 3.19 -0.23
C PHE A 90 -4.80 4.35 -1.22
N THR A 91 -3.90 5.29 -0.94
CA THR A 91 -3.61 6.44 -1.81
C THR A 91 -2.14 6.43 -2.20
N LEU A 92 -1.85 6.78 -3.45
CA LEU A 92 -0.53 7.22 -3.90
C LEU A 92 -0.56 8.74 -4.04
N SER A 93 0.24 9.46 -3.28
CA SER A 93 0.41 10.91 -3.36
C SER A 93 1.88 11.30 -3.57
N GLU A 94 2.10 12.57 -3.89
CA GLU A 94 3.42 13.17 -3.67
C GLU A 94 3.68 13.23 -2.15
N ALA A 95 4.95 13.05 -1.75
CA ALA A 95 5.39 13.10 -0.35
C ALA A 95 5.50 14.55 0.16
#